data_AF-A0A5D2IWM8-F1
#
_entry.id   AF-A0A5D2IWM8-F1
#
_cell.length_a   1.000
_cell.length_b   1.000
_cell.length_c   1.000
_cell.angle_alpha   90.00
_cell.angle_beta   90.00
_cell.angle_gamma   90.00
#
_symmetry.space_group_name_H-M   'P 1'
#
loop_
_entity.id
_entity.type
_entity.pdbx_description
1 polymer ?
#
loop_
_entity_poly.entity_id
_entity_poly.type
_entity_poly.pdbx_seq_one_letter_code
_entity_poly.pdbx_strand_id
1 'polypeptide(L)'
;MAGNGLPSLGRVKLTDLVPSEGIPSDSYKLSVPTLSQSFAQYSAAIIQFPASDGALLRSGLDSARLYFQQKAAYPPEELIHTNDSCEWCKTSGYYADPQLWQEMYDYRPGLTPTDPINGMEFPPGGLPDIFGLLGKAARDVLDAISYYLNLRSSPFTEILDNVPLRSREISSSVLFIVF
;
A
#
# COMPACT_ATOMS: atom_id res chain seq x y z
N MET A 1 34.72 22.20 2.59
CA MET A 1 34.15 20.87 2.31
C MET A 1 32.65 21.02 2.18
N ALA A 2 32.13 20.98 0.95
CA ALA A 2 30.71 21.22 0.67
C ALA A 2 29.91 19.94 0.88
N GLY A 3 29.21 19.83 2.01
CA GLY A 3 28.17 18.82 2.20
C GLY A 3 26.89 19.28 1.51
N ASN A 4 26.66 18.84 0.27
CA ASN A 4 25.33 18.91 -0.37
C ASN A 4 24.38 17.88 0.27
N GLY A 5 24.19 17.95 1.59
CA GLY A 5 23.26 17.10 2.32
C GLY A 5 21.91 17.78 2.38
N LEU A 6 21.06 17.60 1.36
CA LEU A 6 19.62 17.72 1.59
C LEU A 6 19.29 16.89 2.84
N PRO A 7 18.39 17.36 3.73
CA PRO A 7 17.99 16.58 4.89
C PRO A 7 17.61 15.17 4.45
N SER A 8 18.40 14.18 4.85
CA SER A 8 18.21 12.81 4.38
C SER A 8 17.08 12.18 5.18
N LEU A 9 16.00 11.79 4.51
CA LEU A 9 14.95 10.95 5.09
C LEU A 9 15.59 9.74 5.78
N GLY A 10 15.10 9.41 6.97
CA GLY A 10 15.51 8.22 7.70
C GLY A 10 15.28 6.97 6.84
N ARG A 11 16.29 6.11 6.78
CA ARG A 11 16.26 4.86 6.02
C ARG A 11 16.38 3.70 6.98
N VAL A 12 15.40 2.82 7.00
CA VAL A 12 15.37 1.64 7.88
C VAL A 12 14.97 0.41 7.08
N LYS A 13 15.49 -0.76 7.45
CA LYS A 13 15.05 -2.02 6.85
C LYS A 13 13.81 -2.51 7.56
N LEU A 14 12.85 -3.06 6.82
CA LEU A 14 11.62 -3.60 7.39
C LEU A 14 11.92 -4.72 8.40
N THR A 15 12.92 -5.56 8.13
CA THR A 15 13.35 -6.65 9.01
C THR A 15 13.92 -6.16 10.34
N ASP A 16 14.45 -4.93 10.38
CA ASP A 16 14.97 -4.33 11.62
C ASP A 16 13.86 -3.72 12.49
N LEU A 17 12.63 -3.59 11.95
CA LEU A 17 11.45 -3.12 12.69
C LEU A 17 10.65 -4.26 13.32
N VAL A 18 11.10 -5.51 13.21
CA VAL A 18 10.42 -6.67 13.80
C VAL A 18 11.20 -7.15 15.04
N PRO A 19 10.59 -7.21 16.23
CA PRO A 19 11.24 -7.77 17.41
C PRO A 19 11.57 -9.26 17.23
N SER A 20 12.77 -9.68 17.60
CA SER A 20 13.15 -11.10 17.64
C SER A 20 12.68 -11.72 18.96
N GLU A 21 11.83 -12.75 18.91
CA GLU A 21 11.33 -13.45 20.11
C GLU A 21 10.64 -12.53 21.14
N GLY A 22 10.05 -11.43 20.68
CA GLY A 22 9.41 -10.42 21.54
C GLY A 22 10.39 -9.48 22.26
N ILE A 23 11.70 -9.61 22.02
CA ILE A 23 12.73 -8.74 22.59
C ILE A 23 13.25 -7.78 21.50
N PRO A 24 13.34 -6.47 21.79
CA PRO A 24 13.99 -5.50 20.90
C PRO A 24 15.45 -5.87 20.63
N SER A 25 15.75 -6.24 19.38
CA SER A 25 17.13 -6.44 18.91
C SER A 25 17.92 -5.13 18.91
N ASP A 26 19.24 -5.19 18.76
CA ASP A 26 20.05 -3.98 18.66
C ASP A 26 19.73 -3.17 17.38
N SER A 27 19.43 -3.85 16.27
CA SER A 27 18.99 -3.17 15.04
C SER A 27 17.64 -2.50 15.20
N TYR A 28 16.72 -3.10 15.98
CA TYR A 28 15.44 -2.50 16.32
C TYR A 28 15.61 -1.23 17.16
N LYS A 29 16.46 -1.27 18.20
CA LYS A 29 16.74 -0.12 19.05
C LYS A 29 17.35 1.06 18.30
N LEU A 30 18.05 0.82 17.19
CA LEU A 30 18.60 1.88 16.31
C LEU A 30 17.59 2.35 15.26
N SER A 31 16.83 1.42 14.68
CA SER A 31 15.92 1.70 13.57
C SER A 31 14.67 2.45 14.02
N VAL A 32 14.10 2.09 15.18
CA VAL A 32 12.87 2.74 15.66
C VAL A 32 13.06 4.24 15.94
N PRO A 33 14.09 4.69 16.68
CA PRO A 33 14.35 6.12 16.85
C PRO A 33 14.62 6.84 15.52
N THR A 34 15.36 6.21 14.61
CA THR A 34 15.64 6.77 13.28
C THR A 34 14.36 7.01 12.49
N LEU A 35 13.46 6.03 12.49
CA LEU A 35 12.15 6.10 11.85
C LEU A 35 11.29 7.21 12.47
N SER A 36 11.17 7.22 13.79
CA SER A 36 10.37 8.20 14.52
C SER A 36 10.88 9.62 14.36
N GLN A 37 12.21 9.82 14.38
CA GLN A 37 12.81 11.12 14.11
C GLN A 37 12.51 11.58 12.68
N SER A 38 12.60 10.69 11.69
CA SER A 38 12.27 11.03 10.30
C SER A 38 10.82 11.44 10.13
N PHE A 39 9.88 10.74 10.78
CA PHE A 39 8.48 11.14 10.79
C PHE A 39 8.26 12.49 11.47
N ALA A 40 8.88 12.73 12.63
CA ALA A 40 8.76 14.00 13.35
C ALA A 40 9.32 15.20 12.55
N GLN A 41 10.38 15.00 11.77
CA GLN A 41 11.05 16.07 11.03
C GLN A 41 10.49 16.28 9.63
N TYR A 42 10.09 15.21 8.94
CA TYR A 42 9.79 15.24 7.51
C TYR A 42 8.42 14.65 7.14
N SER A 43 7.67 14.10 8.11
CA SER A 43 6.43 13.35 7.87
C SER A 43 6.59 12.20 6.87
N ALA A 44 7.82 11.72 6.68
CA ALA A 44 8.17 10.70 5.71
C ALA A 44 9.40 9.92 6.17
N ALA A 45 9.53 8.67 5.69
CA ALA A 45 10.69 7.81 5.91
C ALA A 45 10.81 6.80 4.75
N ILE A 46 11.98 6.19 4.59
CA ILE A 46 12.25 5.18 3.58
C ILE A 46 12.33 3.82 4.25
N ILE A 47 11.38 2.93 3.91
CA ILE A 47 11.36 1.55 4.36
C ILE A 47 11.96 0.66 3.28
N GLN A 48 13.04 -0.04 3.62
CA GLN A 48 13.71 -0.96 2.72
C GLN A 48 13.17 -2.39 2.91
N PHE A 49 12.55 -2.91 1.86
CA PHE A 49 12.07 -4.29 1.81
C PHE A 49 13.21 -5.30 1.56
N PRO A 50 13.08 -6.55 2.04
CA PRO A 50 13.91 -7.67 1.62
C PRO A 50 13.94 -7.86 0.10
N ALA A 51 14.97 -8.51 -0.42
CA ALA A 51 15.12 -8.74 -1.86
C ALA A 51 13.96 -9.54 -2.47
N SER A 52 13.43 -10.54 -1.74
CA SER A 52 12.26 -11.34 -2.11
C SER A 52 11.01 -10.48 -2.29
N ASP A 53 10.70 -9.68 -1.28
CA ASP A 53 9.51 -8.85 -1.22
C ASP A 53 9.61 -7.72 -2.25
N GLY A 54 10.80 -7.16 -2.43
CA GLY A 54 11.08 -6.22 -3.50
C GLY A 54 10.88 -6.82 -4.89
N ALA A 55 11.18 -8.12 -5.10
CA ALA A 55 10.95 -8.78 -6.39
C ALA A 55 9.45 -8.94 -6.68
N LEU A 56 8.65 -9.28 -5.65
CA LEU A 56 7.19 -9.30 -5.74
C LEU A 56 6.62 -7.92 -6.11
N LEU A 57 7.05 -6.86 -5.42
CA LEU A 57 6.63 -5.48 -5.71
C LEU A 57 6.94 -5.09 -7.16
N ARG A 58 8.16 -5.38 -7.63
CA ARG A 58 8.57 -5.12 -9.01
C ARG A 58 7.70 -5.89 -10.01
N SER A 59 7.51 -7.19 -9.79
CA SER A 59 6.69 -8.03 -10.67
C SER A 59 5.24 -7.54 -10.75
N GLY A 60 4.64 -7.11 -9.64
CA GLY A 60 3.27 -6.59 -9.65
C GLY A 60 3.16 -5.21 -10.29
N LEU A 61 4.17 -4.34 -10.14
CA LEU A 61 4.25 -3.08 -10.88
C LEU A 61 4.41 -3.29 -12.38
N ASP A 62 5.23 -4.26 -12.80
CA ASP A 62 5.38 -4.64 -14.21
C ASP A 62 4.06 -5.20 -14.77
N SER A 63 3.34 -6.02 -13.99
CA SER A 63 2.02 -6.50 -14.38
C SER A 63 0.99 -5.37 -14.48
N ALA A 64 1.01 -4.40 -13.57
CA ALA A 64 0.13 -3.24 -13.63
C ALA A 64 0.44 -2.38 -14.84
N ARG A 65 1.72 -2.16 -15.15
CA ARG A 65 2.14 -1.46 -16.36
C ARG A 65 1.59 -2.13 -17.63
N LEU A 66 1.72 -3.44 -17.74
CA LEU A 66 1.17 -4.19 -18.87
C LEU A 66 -0.35 -4.09 -18.94
N TYR A 67 -1.02 -4.12 -17.79
CA TYR A 67 -2.48 -3.94 -17.69
C TYR A 67 -2.93 -2.59 -18.28
N PHE A 68 -2.31 -1.48 -17.87
CA PHE A 68 -2.63 -0.15 -18.40
C PHE A 68 -2.28 -0.02 -19.89
N GLN A 69 -1.15 -0.56 -20.31
CA GLN A 69 -0.75 -0.56 -21.74
C GLN A 69 -1.71 -1.33 -22.66
N GLN A 70 -2.42 -2.33 -22.13
CA GLN A 70 -3.41 -3.11 -22.88
C GLN A 70 -4.76 -2.39 -23.00
N LYS A 71 -5.02 -1.38 -22.16
CA LYS A 71 -6.23 -0.55 -22.26
C LYS A 71 -6.09 0.38 -23.46
N ALA A 72 -7.20 0.57 -24.19
CA ALA A 72 -7.23 1.52 -25.29
C ALA A 72 -6.99 2.93 -24.74
N ALA A 73 -6.16 3.73 -25.42
CA ALA A 73 -5.79 5.09 -25.01
C ALA A 73 -6.99 6.05 -24.80
N TYR A 74 -8.17 5.65 -25.29
CA TYR A 74 -9.46 6.27 -25.00
C TYR A 74 -10.45 5.17 -24.64
N PRO A 75 -10.75 4.97 -23.35
CA PRO A 75 -11.83 4.08 -22.96
C PRO A 75 -13.17 4.66 -23.49
N PRO A 76 -14.15 3.81 -23.84
CA PRO A 76 -15.49 4.26 -24.23
C PRO A 76 -16.09 5.24 -23.20
N GLU A 77 -16.92 6.18 -23.64
CA GLU A 77 -17.55 7.21 -22.79
C GLU A 77 -18.28 6.64 -21.56
N GLU A 78 -18.69 5.37 -21.59
CA GLU A 78 -19.26 4.62 -20.47
C GLU A 78 -18.31 4.43 -19.27
N LEU A 79 -16.98 4.44 -19.50
CA LEU A 79 -15.94 4.36 -18.47
C LEU A 79 -15.42 5.76 -18.06
N ILE A 80 -15.85 6.81 -18.75
CA ILE A 80 -15.56 8.21 -18.42
C ILE A 80 -16.63 8.67 -17.41
N HIS A 81 -16.50 8.24 -16.17
CA HIS A 81 -17.44 8.67 -15.12
C HIS A 81 -17.24 10.16 -14.80
N THR A 82 -18.16 10.98 -15.29
CA THR A 82 -18.26 12.40 -14.95
C THR A 82 -18.83 12.52 -13.56
N ASN A 83 -17.98 12.46 -12.52
CA ASN A 83 -18.16 12.99 -11.16
C ASN A 83 -19.52 12.78 -10.42
N ASP A 84 -20.41 11.93 -10.89
CA ASP A 84 -21.73 11.76 -10.30
C ASP A 84 -21.74 10.45 -9.52
N SER A 85 -21.57 10.63 -8.21
CA SER A 85 -21.45 9.61 -7.17
C SER A 85 -20.20 8.72 -7.27
N CYS A 86 -19.14 9.16 -6.59
CA CYS A 86 -18.16 8.26 -6.00
C CYS A 86 -18.91 7.27 -5.09
N GLU A 87 -19.44 6.20 -5.68
CA GLU A 87 -19.93 5.05 -4.93
C GLU A 87 -18.71 4.40 -4.30
N TRP A 88 -18.31 4.90 -3.13
CA TRP A 88 -17.32 4.29 -2.22
C TRP A 88 -17.57 2.76 -2.03
N CYS A 89 -18.76 2.29 -2.37
CA CYS A 89 -19.22 0.91 -2.35
C CYS A 89 -18.82 0.06 -3.59
N LYS A 90 -18.45 0.66 -4.73
CA LYS A 90 -17.86 -0.03 -5.90
C LYS A 90 -16.35 -0.02 -5.76
N THR A 91 -15.83 -1.02 -5.10
CA THR A 91 -14.56 -0.90 -4.38
C THR A 91 -13.32 -1.36 -5.12
N SER A 92 -13.46 -1.91 -6.31
CA SER A 92 -12.32 -2.16 -7.20
C SER A 92 -12.70 -1.90 -8.63
N GLY A 93 -11.77 -1.33 -9.39
CA GLY A 93 -12.04 -0.98 -10.78
C GLY A 93 -10.99 -0.08 -11.38
N TYR A 94 -11.00 -0.03 -12.70
CA TYR A 94 -10.20 0.88 -13.50
C TYR A 94 -10.90 2.24 -13.62
N TYR A 95 -10.11 3.31 -13.51
CA TYR A 95 -10.52 4.69 -13.71
C TYR A 95 -9.47 5.39 -14.58
N ALA A 96 -9.92 6.24 -15.50
CA ALA A 96 -9.03 7.09 -16.28
C ALA A 96 -9.53 8.53 -16.22
N ASP A 97 -8.61 9.46 -15.98
CA ASP A 97 -8.86 10.89 -16.03
C ASP A 97 -8.15 11.49 -17.27
N PRO A 98 -8.89 11.76 -18.36
CA PRO A 98 -8.32 12.36 -19.57
C PRO A 98 -7.81 13.79 -19.36
N GLN A 99 -8.22 14.49 -18.30
CA GLN A 99 -7.74 15.85 -17.99
C GLN A 99 -6.40 15.80 -17.27
N LEU A 100 -6.21 14.83 -16.38
CA LEU A 100 -4.97 14.62 -15.64
C LEU A 100 -3.97 13.71 -16.36
N TRP A 101 -4.37 13.11 -17.48
CA TRP A 101 -3.57 12.11 -18.23
C TRP A 101 -3.12 10.96 -17.31
N GLN A 102 -4.03 10.57 -16.41
CA GLN A 102 -3.73 9.64 -15.33
C GLN A 102 -4.68 8.46 -15.40
N GLU A 103 -4.11 7.26 -15.34
CA GLU A 103 -4.87 6.02 -15.21
C GLU A 103 -4.71 5.47 -13.80
N MET A 104 -5.78 4.89 -13.26
CA MET A 104 -5.81 4.40 -11.90
C MET A 104 -6.57 3.08 -11.82
N TYR A 105 -6.11 2.21 -10.93
CA TYR A 105 -6.85 1.02 -10.55
C TYR A 105 -6.96 0.94 -9.03
N ASP A 106 -8.18 0.83 -8.55
CA ASP A 106 -8.48 0.62 -7.14
C ASP A 106 -8.60 -0.89 -6.90
N TYR A 107 -7.81 -1.41 -5.98
CA TYR A 107 -7.90 -2.79 -5.54
C TYR A 107 -8.28 -2.86 -4.07
N ARG A 108 -9.39 -3.52 -3.78
CA ARG A 108 -9.92 -3.73 -2.45
C ARG A 108 -10.29 -5.20 -2.28
N PRO A 109 -9.59 -5.94 -1.41
CA PRO A 109 -9.95 -7.32 -1.11
C PRO A 109 -11.36 -7.44 -0.53
N GLY A 110 -12.03 -8.55 -0.85
CA GLY A 110 -13.38 -8.86 -0.37
C GLY A 110 -14.35 -9.14 -1.51
N LEU A 111 -15.64 -9.28 -1.19
CA LEU A 111 -16.67 -9.35 -2.22
C LEU A 111 -16.93 -7.96 -2.78
N THR A 112 -16.24 -7.60 -3.86
CA THR A 112 -16.64 -6.45 -4.66
C THR A 112 -17.86 -6.85 -5.51
N PRO A 113 -18.97 -6.08 -5.48
CA PRO A 113 -20.08 -6.31 -6.40
C PRO A 113 -19.54 -6.24 -7.83
N THR A 114 -19.49 -7.38 -8.51
CA THR A 114 -19.15 -7.41 -9.93
C THR A 114 -20.37 -6.85 -10.65
N ASP A 115 -20.26 -5.66 -11.24
CA ASP A 115 -21.35 -5.11 -12.03
C ASP A 115 -21.66 -6.11 -13.17
N PRO A 116 -22.88 -6.66 -13.26
CA PRO A 116 -23.22 -7.70 -14.23
C PRO A 116 -23.20 -7.22 -15.69
N ILE A 117 -23.03 -5.91 -15.90
CA ILE A 117 -22.96 -5.26 -17.22
C ILE A 117 -21.51 -5.19 -17.72
N ASN A 118 -20.54 -5.05 -16.81
CA ASN A 118 -19.12 -5.07 -17.12
C ASN A 118 -18.65 -6.52 -17.00
N GLY A 119 -18.27 -7.14 -18.12
CA GLY A 119 -17.69 -8.49 -18.12
C GLY A 119 -16.57 -8.59 -17.07
N MET A 120 -16.37 -9.80 -16.53
CA MET A 120 -15.42 -10.09 -15.44
C MET A 120 -14.04 -9.46 -15.67
N GLU A 121 -13.82 -8.25 -15.17
CA GLU A 121 -12.57 -7.53 -15.29
C GLU A 121 -11.64 -8.04 -14.20
N PHE A 122 -10.57 -8.71 -14.61
CA PHE A 122 -9.58 -9.18 -13.66
C PHE A 122 -8.66 -8.03 -13.26
N PRO A 123 -8.33 -7.89 -11.96
CA PRO A 123 -7.33 -6.93 -11.52
C PRO A 123 -5.97 -7.24 -12.15
N PRO A 124 -5.05 -6.25 -12.21
CA PRO A 124 -3.65 -6.52 -12.49
C PRO A 124 -3.10 -7.70 -11.67
N GLY A 125 -2.17 -8.44 -12.24
CA GLY A 125 -1.56 -9.58 -11.57
C GLY A 125 -0.78 -9.16 -10.32
N GLY A 126 -0.90 -9.94 -9.24
CA GLY A 126 -0.11 -9.78 -8.02
C GLY A 126 -0.61 -8.72 -7.04
N LEU A 127 -1.74 -8.02 -7.30
CA LEU A 127 -2.31 -7.07 -6.34
C LEU A 127 -2.71 -7.67 -4.99
N PRO A 128 -3.27 -8.89 -4.91
CA PRO A 128 -3.54 -9.52 -3.62
C PRO A 128 -2.26 -9.69 -2.78
N ASP A 129 -1.15 -10.10 -3.42
CA ASP A 129 0.11 -10.34 -2.75
C ASP A 129 0.78 -9.02 -2.33
N ILE A 130 0.72 -7.98 -3.18
CA ILE A 130 1.21 -6.62 -2.85
C ILE A 130 0.41 -6.05 -1.68
N PHE A 131 -0.91 -6.16 -1.71
CA PHE A 131 -1.77 -5.70 -0.63
C PHE A 131 -1.39 -6.38 0.70
N GLY A 132 -1.26 -7.71 0.67
CA GLY A 132 -0.81 -8.49 1.82
C GLY A 132 0.55 -8.04 2.35
N LEU A 133 1.52 -7.84 1.45
CA LEU A 133 2.87 -7.41 1.80
C LEU A 133 2.88 -5.99 2.41
N LEU A 134 2.21 -5.02 1.78
CA LEU A 134 2.16 -3.64 2.26
C LEU A 134 1.41 -3.53 3.58
N GLY A 135 0.31 -4.28 3.75
CA GLY A 135 -0.41 -4.31 5.02
C GLY A 135 0.41 -4.94 6.13
N LYS A 136 1.26 -5.95 5.84
CA LYS A 136 2.21 -6.48 6.84
C LYS A 136 3.26 -5.41 7.20
N ALA A 137 3.83 -4.74 6.21
CA ALA A 137 4.81 -3.69 6.45
C ALA A 137 4.23 -2.53 7.27
N ALA A 138 2.98 -2.14 7.00
CA ALA A 138 2.28 -1.12 7.76
C ALA A 138 2.10 -1.52 9.24
N ARG A 139 1.79 -2.80 9.53
CA ARG A 139 1.74 -3.31 10.91
C ARG A 139 3.10 -3.22 11.61
N ASP A 140 4.14 -3.72 10.97
CA ASP A 140 5.51 -3.71 11.52
C ASP A 140 5.94 -2.25 11.86
N VAL A 141 5.57 -1.29 11.01
CA VAL A 141 5.81 0.15 11.25
C VAL A 141 4.95 0.71 12.38
N LEU A 142 3.66 0.39 12.43
CA LEU A 142 2.76 0.87 13.47
C LEU A 142 3.15 0.31 14.85
N ASP A 143 3.54 -0.95 14.94
CA ASP A 143 4.04 -1.58 16.17
C ASP A 143 5.35 -0.91 16.64
N ALA A 144 6.27 -0.62 15.72
CA ALA A 144 7.48 0.15 16.02
C ALA A 144 7.17 1.55 16.57
N ILE A 145 6.19 2.25 15.99
CA ILE A 145 5.74 3.57 16.49
C ILE A 145 5.08 3.45 17.85
N SER A 146 4.22 2.44 18.06
CA SER A 146 3.61 2.17 19.36
C SER A 146 4.66 1.97 20.45
N TYR A 147 5.71 1.20 20.15
CA TYR A 147 6.84 1.02 21.03
C TYR A 147 7.56 2.33 21.32
N TYR A 148 7.88 3.13 20.30
CA TYR A 148 8.55 4.43 20.48
C TYR A 148 7.75 5.40 21.37
N LEU A 149 6.43 5.42 21.20
CA LEU A 149 5.51 6.25 21.97
C LEU A 149 5.19 5.69 23.36
N ASN A 150 5.76 4.54 23.73
CA ASN A 150 5.45 3.81 24.98
C ASN A 150 3.96 3.52 25.16
N LEU A 151 3.25 3.25 24.07
CA LEU A 151 1.85 2.84 24.12
C LEU A 151 1.75 1.42 24.71
N ARG A 152 0.73 1.19 25.53
CA ARG A 152 0.42 -0.16 26.03
C ARG A 152 -0.33 -0.94 24.94
N SER A 153 -0.04 -2.24 24.86
CA SER A 153 -0.64 -3.16 23.88
C SER A 153 -0.25 -2.84 22.43
N SER A 154 -0.83 -3.54 21.46
CA SER A 154 -0.69 -3.29 20.02
C SER A 154 -1.92 -2.51 19.50
N PRO A 155 -2.01 -1.19 19.77
CA PRO A 155 -3.24 -0.40 19.63
C PRO A 155 -3.75 -0.31 18.19
N PHE A 156 -2.88 -0.59 17.22
CA PHE A 156 -3.17 -0.48 15.80
C PHE A 156 -3.46 -1.83 15.13
N THR A 157 -3.38 -2.95 15.86
CA THR A 157 -3.61 -4.29 15.29
C THR A 157 -4.99 -4.44 14.68
N GLU A 158 -6.00 -3.83 15.30
CA GLU A 158 -7.40 -3.90 14.85
C GLU A 158 -7.74 -2.89 13.73
N ILE A 159 -6.81 -1.99 13.36
CA ILE A 159 -7.04 -0.97 12.33
C ILE A 159 -6.73 -1.50 10.92
N LEU A 160 -5.81 -2.46 10.81
CA LEU A 160 -5.35 -2.98 9.52
C LEU A 160 -6.02 -4.33 9.19
N ASP A 161 -6.92 -4.32 8.23
CA ASP A 161 -7.77 -5.45 7.77
C ASP A 161 -7.03 -6.57 7.03
N ASN A 162 -5.74 -6.72 7.26
CA ASN A 162 -4.89 -7.68 6.58
C ASN A 162 -4.92 -9.07 7.28
N VAL A 163 -6.05 -9.40 7.91
CA VAL A 163 -6.47 -10.71 8.45
C VAL A 163 -7.43 -11.27 7.40
N PRO A 164 -7.50 -12.59 7.11
CA PRO A 164 -8.48 -13.11 6.16
C PRO A 164 -9.86 -12.55 6.48
N LEU A 165 -10.38 -11.74 5.55
CA LEU A 165 -11.69 -11.11 5.68
C LEU A 165 -12.72 -12.20 5.93
N ARG A 166 -13.67 -11.96 6.83
CA ARG A 166 -14.75 -12.94 7.02
C ARG A 166 -15.57 -13.02 5.74
N SER A 167 -16.28 -14.14 5.58
CA SER A 167 -17.15 -14.33 4.43
C SER A 167 -18.12 -13.14 4.29
N ARG A 168 -18.09 -12.47 3.12
CA ARG A 168 -18.88 -11.28 2.75
C ARG A 168 -18.40 -9.94 3.34
N GLU A 169 -17.22 -9.88 3.94
CA GLU A 169 -16.60 -8.62 4.32
C GLU A 169 -15.79 -8.02 3.16
N ILE A 170 -15.67 -6.70 3.19
CA ILE A 170 -14.88 -5.89 2.27
C ILE A 170 -13.82 -5.18 3.13
N SER A 171 -12.58 -5.10 2.64
CA SER A 171 -11.52 -4.41 3.37
C SER A 171 -11.82 -2.91 3.55
N SER A 172 -11.50 -2.33 4.70
CA SER A 172 -11.46 -0.87 4.88
C SER A 172 -10.27 -0.25 4.16
N SER A 173 -9.22 -1.02 3.89
CA SER A 173 -8.01 -0.58 3.20
C SER A 173 -8.12 -0.80 1.69
N VAL A 174 -7.53 0.11 0.92
CA VAL A 174 -7.50 0.05 -0.55
C VAL A 174 -6.06 0.19 -1.01
N LEU A 175 -5.68 -0.61 -2.00
CA LEU A 175 -4.46 -0.44 -2.76
C LEU A 175 -4.79 0.29 -4.05
N PHE A 176 -4.18 1.45 -4.22
CA PHE A 176 -4.31 2.26 -5.42
C PHE A 176 -3.05 2.09 -6.26
N ILE A 177 -3.20 1.85 -7.56
CA ILE A 177 -2.10 1.95 -8.51
C ILE A 177 -2.42 3.03 -9.51
N VAL A 178 -1.45 3.91 -9.73
CA VAL A 178 -1.53 5.05 -10.63
C VAL A 178 -0.45 4.89 -11.69
N PHE A 179 -0.79 5.17 -12.95
CA PHE A 179 0.11 5.19 -14.09
C PHE A 179 -0.01 6.50 -14.88
#